data_AF-A0A849BRI3-F1
#
_entry.id   AF-A0A849BRI3-F1
#
_cell.length_a   1.000
_cell.length_b   1.000
_cell.length_c   1.000
_cell.angle_alpha   90.00
_cell.angle_beta   90.00
_cell.angle_gamma   90.00
#
_symmetry.space_group_name_H-M   'P 1'
#
loop_
_entity.id
_entity.type
_entity.pdbx_description
1 polymer ?
#
loop_
_entity_poly.entity_id
_entity_poly.type
_entity_poly.pdbx_seq_one_letter_code
_entity_poly.pdbx_strand_id
1 'polypeptide(L)'
;MRRYAFFIDCSADGDFDEGVRFWSAALESDTEAPDDPTDPYVSLPAARGTAQLEMQRIGGPSRYHLDLYAADVNAEADRLEALGAERIEFVDRWWVMRAPTGHIFCVVPD
;
A
#
# COMPACT_ATOMS: atom_id res chain seq x y z
N MET A 1 -2.60 -27.36 2.85
CA MET A 1 -2.21 -26.03 3.37
C MET A 1 -3.02 -24.98 2.61
N ARG A 2 -3.70 -24.07 3.31
CA ARG A 2 -4.55 -23.05 2.67
C ARG A 2 -3.68 -21.88 2.22
N ARG A 3 -3.87 -21.40 0.99
CA ARG A 3 -3.15 -20.25 0.41
C ARG A 3 -4.02 -19.00 0.51
N TYR A 4 -3.40 -17.84 0.70
CA TYR A 4 -4.04 -16.53 0.73
C TYR A 4 -3.17 -15.53 -0.04
N ALA A 5 -3.77 -14.45 -0.53
CA ALA A 5 -3.10 -13.34 -1.20
C ALA A 5 -3.78 -12.03 -0.78
N PHE A 6 -3.02 -10.94 -0.80
CA PHE A 6 -3.51 -9.58 -0.57
C PHE A 6 -3.38 -8.80 -1.89
N PHE A 7 -4.42 -8.07 -2.27
CA PHE A 7 -4.48 -7.30 -3.51
C PHE A 7 -4.70 -5.82 -3.18
N ILE A 8 -4.13 -4.97 -4.02
CA ILE A 8 -4.34 -3.52 -3.97
C ILE A 8 -5.23 -3.18 -5.16
N ASP A 9 -6.54 -3.22 -4.93
CA ASP A 9 -7.54 -3.05 -5.99
C ASP A 9 -7.78 -1.56 -6.29
N CYS A 10 -7.31 -1.10 -7.44
CA CYS A 10 -7.58 0.26 -7.89
C CYS A 10 -8.97 0.36 -8.54
N SER A 11 -9.68 1.47 -8.28
CA SER A 11 -10.99 1.72 -8.91
C SER A 11 -10.85 1.81 -10.43
N ALA A 12 -11.84 1.29 -11.16
CA ALA A 12 -11.91 1.40 -12.62
C ALA A 12 -12.06 2.86 -13.11
N ASP A 13 -12.53 3.76 -12.23
CA ASP A 13 -12.64 5.20 -12.52
C ASP A 13 -11.33 5.97 -12.25
N GLY A 14 -10.31 5.31 -11.66
CA GLY A 14 -9.01 5.90 -11.33
C GLY A 14 -7.93 5.59 -12.37
N ASP A 15 -6.77 6.25 -12.25
CA ASP A 15 -5.59 5.96 -13.06
C ASP A 15 -4.85 4.73 -12.50
N PHE A 16 -4.97 3.59 -13.19
CA PHE A 16 -4.30 2.35 -12.82
C PHE A 16 -2.77 2.47 -12.89
N ASP A 17 -2.23 3.19 -13.88
CA ASP A 17 -0.80 3.37 -14.05
C ASP A 17 -0.21 4.23 -12.91
N GLU A 18 -0.97 5.20 -12.42
CA GLU A 18 -0.61 5.94 -11.20
C GLU A 18 -0.52 5.03 -9.98
N GLY A 19 -1.48 4.11 -9.83
CA GLY A 19 -1.43 3.07 -8.80
C GLY A 19 -0.18 2.21 -8.92
N VAL A 20 0.12 1.70 -10.11
CA VAL A 20 1.30 0.87 -10.37
C VAL A 20 2.59 1.62 -10.03
N ARG A 21 2.73 2.88 -10.47
CA ARG A 21 3.90 3.72 -10.16
C ARG A 21 4.07 3.95 -8.65
N PHE A 22 3.00 4.32 -7.96
CA PHE A 22 3.05 4.58 -6.52
C PHE A 22 3.41 3.31 -5.75
N TRP A 23 2.70 2.20 -5.98
CA TRP A 23 2.85 1.00 -5.15
C TRP A 23 4.15 0.24 -5.41
N SER A 24 4.65 0.23 -6.65
CA SER A 24 5.99 -0.32 -6.94
C SER A 24 7.08 0.44 -6.19
N ALA A 25 7.04 1.78 -6.21
CA ALA A 25 8.02 2.61 -5.49
C ALA A 25 7.85 2.56 -3.97
N ALA A 26 6.60 2.51 -3.47
CA ALA A 26 6.32 2.42 -2.04
C ALA A 26 6.82 1.11 -1.44
N LEU A 27 6.60 0.00 -2.15
CA LEU A 27 7.01 -1.35 -1.72
C LEU A 27 8.41 -1.76 -2.19
N GLU A 28 9.17 -0.81 -2.76
CA GLU A 28 10.53 -1.02 -3.29
C GLU A 28 10.63 -2.26 -4.19
N SER A 29 9.62 -2.45 -5.05
CA SER A 29 9.47 -3.62 -5.91
C SER A 29 9.48 -3.21 -7.37
N ASP A 30 10.27 -3.91 -8.18
CA ASP A 30 10.06 -3.90 -9.62
C ASP A 30 8.67 -4.45 -9.97
N THR A 31 8.14 -4.08 -11.14
CA THR A 31 6.88 -4.60 -11.66
C THR A 31 7.12 -5.75 -12.61
N GLU A 32 6.31 -6.81 -12.46
CA GLU A 32 6.15 -7.85 -13.46
C GLU A 32 4.83 -7.60 -14.18
N ALA A 33 4.93 -7.07 -15.41
CA ALA A 33 3.78 -6.87 -16.27
C ALA A 33 3.39 -8.20 -16.95
N PRO A 34 2.09 -8.44 -17.15
CA PRO A 34 1.61 -9.60 -17.88
C PRO A 34 1.95 -9.49 -19.37
N ASP A 35 2.13 -10.65 -20.04
CA ASP A 35 2.32 -10.70 -21.49
C ASP A 35 1.07 -10.25 -22.27
N ASP A 36 -0.11 -10.41 -21.67
CA ASP A 36 -1.39 -9.96 -22.21
C ASP A 36 -1.68 -8.52 -21.73
N PRO A 37 -1.73 -7.52 -22.63
CA PRO A 37 -2.01 -6.14 -22.27
C PRO A 37 -3.44 -5.88 -21.79
N THR A 38 -4.33 -6.88 -21.85
CA THR A 38 -5.69 -6.81 -21.30
C THR A 38 -5.81 -7.38 -19.89
N ASP A 39 -4.74 -7.98 -19.37
CA ASP A 39 -4.72 -8.50 -18.01
C ASP A 39 -4.70 -7.33 -17.00
N PRO A 40 -5.66 -7.27 -16.07
CA PRO A 40 -5.78 -6.16 -15.12
C PRO A 40 -4.78 -6.25 -13.96
N TYR A 41 -3.90 -7.27 -13.92
CA TYR A 41 -3.00 -7.51 -12.80
C TYR A 41 -1.56 -7.11 -13.10
N VAL A 42 -0.97 -6.27 -12.24
CA VAL A 42 0.48 -6.06 -12.18
C VAL A 42 1.03 -6.68 -10.91
N SER A 43 2.10 -7.45 -11.07
CA SER A 43 2.73 -8.14 -9.94
C SER A 43 3.87 -7.32 -9.36
N LEU A 44 3.98 -7.32 -8.03
CA LEU A 44 5.07 -6.72 -7.26
C LEU A 44 5.84 -7.84 -6.53
N PRO A 45 6.92 -8.39 -7.13
CA PRO A 45 7.61 -9.56 -6.59
C PRO A 45 8.19 -9.37 -5.19
N ALA A 46 8.67 -8.18 -4.83
CA ALA A 46 9.21 -7.94 -3.48
C ALA A 46 8.11 -8.02 -2.40
N ALA A 47 6.84 -7.80 -2.77
CA ALA A 47 5.69 -7.96 -1.89
C ALA A 47 5.17 -9.42 -1.82
N ARG A 48 5.74 -10.35 -2.62
CA ARG A 48 5.33 -11.76 -2.63
C ARG A 48 5.92 -12.51 -1.42
N GLY A 49 5.34 -12.28 -0.23
CA GLY A 49 5.49 -13.19 0.91
C GLY A 49 6.22 -12.64 2.13
N THR A 50 5.59 -11.70 2.83
CA THR A 50 5.97 -11.24 4.18
C THR A 50 4.77 -10.69 4.99
N ALA A 51 3.53 -10.89 4.53
CA ALA A 51 2.36 -10.28 5.16
C ALA A 51 1.94 -11.00 6.45
N GLN A 52 1.97 -10.28 7.57
CA GLN A 52 1.30 -10.65 8.80
C GLN A 52 -0.20 -10.31 8.70
N LEU A 53 -1.06 -11.18 9.21
CA LEU A 53 -2.51 -10.96 9.22
C LEU A 53 -3.00 -10.78 10.65
N GLU A 54 -3.52 -9.59 10.94
CA GLU A 54 -4.05 -9.24 12.26
C GLU A 54 -5.47 -8.69 12.19
N MET A 55 -6.17 -8.69 13.33
CA MET A 55 -7.46 -8.06 13.48
C MET A 55 -7.35 -6.84 14.39
N GLN A 56 -7.64 -5.66 13.85
CA GLN A 56 -7.65 -4.40 14.58
C GLN A 56 -9.09 -3.93 14.84
N ARG A 57 -9.37 -3.42 16.04
CA ARG A 57 -10.62 -2.70 16.33
C ARG A 57 -10.46 -1.23 15.97
N ILE A 58 -11.39 -0.69 15.19
CA ILE A 58 -11.39 0.72 14.76
C ILE A 58 -12.76 1.37 15.01
N GLY A 59 -12.79 2.71 15.08
CA GLY A 59 -14.02 3.49 15.29
C GLY A 59 -14.81 3.81 14.01
N GLY A 60 -14.28 3.44 12.84
CA GLY A 60 -14.89 3.70 11.53
C GLY A 60 -15.42 2.43 10.84
N PRO A 61 -15.80 2.53 9.55
CA PRO A 61 -16.24 1.39 8.75
C PRO A 61 -15.14 0.33 8.61
N SER A 62 -15.54 -0.95 8.57
CA SER A 62 -14.64 -2.07 8.29
C SER A 62 -13.91 -1.88 6.95
N ARG A 63 -12.60 -2.11 6.95
CA ARG A 63 -11.72 -1.99 5.78
C ARG A 63 -10.49 -2.89 5.94
N TYR A 64 -9.79 -3.13 4.84
CA TYR A 64 -8.43 -3.66 4.84
C TYR A 64 -7.44 -2.50 4.68
N HIS A 65 -6.25 -2.65 5.22
CA HIS A 65 -5.14 -1.73 5.00
C HIS A 65 -3.81 -2.47 5.08
N LEU A 66 -2.77 -1.82 4.60
CA LEU A 66 -1.37 -2.25 4.73
C LEU A 66 -0.69 -1.42 5.82
N ASP A 67 0.21 -2.06 6.55
CA ASP A 67 1.21 -1.38 7.38
C ASP A 67 2.56 -1.45 6.68
N LEU A 68 3.17 -0.29 6.45
CA LEU A 68 4.54 -0.16 5.97
C LEU A 68 5.44 0.12 7.16
N TYR A 69 6.35 -0.81 7.44
CA TYR A 69 7.28 -0.70 8.57
C TYR A 69 8.49 0.15 8.18
N ALA A 70 8.89 1.04 9.08
CA ALA A 70 10.02 1.94 8.87
C ALA A 70 10.74 2.26 10.17
N ALA A 71 12.07 2.33 10.09
CA ALA A 71 12.92 2.76 11.19
C ALA A 71 12.69 4.25 11.58
N ASP A 72 12.32 5.10 10.61
CA ASP A 72 11.92 6.49 10.82
C ASP A 72 10.60 6.77 10.09
N VAL A 73 9.51 6.79 10.85
CA VAL A 73 8.15 7.00 10.32
C VAL A 73 7.94 8.38 9.70
N ASN A 74 8.70 9.40 10.10
CA ASN A 74 8.56 10.74 9.55
C ASN A 74 9.28 10.84 8.21
N ALA A 75 10.52 10.34 8.15
CA ALA A 75 11.27 10.29 6.90
C ALA A 75 10.58 9.42 5.85
N GLU A 76 9.99 8.29 6.26
CA GLU A 76 9.23 7.44 5.34
C GLU A 76 7.94 8.10 4.88
N ALA A 77 7.19 8.75 5.78
CA ALA A 77 6.02 9.51 5.36
C ALA A 77 6.38 10.67 4.40
N ASP A 78 7.50 11.38 4.62
CA ASP A 78 7.99 12.41 3.68
C ASP A 78 8.32 11.82 2.30
N ARG A 79 8.97 10.64 2.27
CA ARG A 79 9.25 9.91 1.02
C ARG A 79 7.98 9.55 0.27
N LEU A 80 6.97 9.05 0.98
CA LEU A 80 5.70 8.62 0.39
C LEU A 80 4.85 9.81 -0.07
N GLU A 81 4.88 10.95 0.62
CA GLU A 81 4.26 12.19 0.13
C GLU A 81 4.91 12.69 -1.16
N ALA A 82 6.23 12.55 -1.30
CA ALA A 82 6.93 12.87 -2.54
C ALA A 82 6.53 11.95 -3.72
N LEU A 83 5.97 10.77 -3.43
CA LEU A 83 5.39 9.86 -4.42
C LEU A 83 3.89 10.12 -4.67
N GLY A 84 3.28 11.07 -3.96
CA GLY A 84 1.89 11.49 -4.13
C GLY A 84 0.92 11.04 -3.03
N ALA A 85 1.40 10.41 -1.95
CA ALA A 85 0.54 10.13 -0.80
C ALA A 85 0.17 11.42 -0.04
N GLU A 86 -0.87 11.33 0.79
CA GLU A 86 -1.32 12.39 1.70
C GLU A 86 -1.28 11.88 3.15
N ARG A 87 -0.69 12.64 4.09
CA ARG A 87 -0.87 12.41 5.52
C ARG A 87 -2.30 12.71 5.96
N ILE A 88 -2.95 11.74 6.59
CA ILE A 88 -4.32 11.87 7.10
C ILE A 88 -4.32 12.17 8.60
N GLU A 89 -3.55 11.42 9.38
CA GLU A 89 -3.56 11.53 10.84
C GLU A 89 -2.26 10.97 11.44
N PHE A 90 -1.73 11.61 12.48
CA PHE A 90 -0.69 11.03 13.33
C PHE A 90 -1.32 10.41 14.55
N VAL A 91 -1.15 9.10 14.74
CA VAL A 91 -1.75 8.36 15.86
C VAL A 91 -0.63 7.79 16.72
N ASP A 92 -0.48 8.37 17.93
CA ASP A 92 0.52 8.00 18.94
C ASP A 92 1.97 8.09 18.43
N ARG A 93 2.40 7.13 17.61
CA ARG A 93 3.76 6.98 17.08
C ARG A 93 3.83 6.58 15.60
N TRP A 94 2.72 6.57 14.87
CA TRP A 94 2.66 6.19 13.46
C TRP A 94 1.78 7.13 12.64
N TRP A 95 1.95 7.13 11.32
CA TRP A 95 1.13 7.91 10.40
C TRP A 95 0.05 7.04 9.75
N VAL A 96 -1.17 7.56 9.67
CA VAL A 96 -2.21 7.11 8.73
C VAL A 96 -2.09 7.96 7.48
N MET A 97 -1.98 7.33 6.32
CA MET A 97 -1.79 7.98 5.03
C MET A 97 -2.81 7.48 4.00
N ARG A 98 -2.96 8.27 2.93
CA ARG A 98 -3.78 7.94 1.76
C ARG A 98 -2.90 7.93 0.51
N ALA A 99 -2.93 6.83 -0.24
CA ALA A 99 -2.26 6.72 -1.54
C ALA A 99 -3.00 7.56 -2.61
N PRO A 100 -2.36 7.92 -3.74
CA PRO A 100 -3.03 8.60 -4.86
C PRO A 100 -4.30 7.88 -5.33
N THR A 101 -4.30 6.55 -5.28
CA THR A 101 -5.43 5.68 -5.62
C THR A 101 -6.51 5.57 -4.54
N GLY A 102 -6.43 6.37 -3.47
CA GLY A 102 -7.45 6.49 -2.42
C GLY A 102 -7.35 5.48 -1.28
N HIS A 103 -6.52 4.45 -1.41
CA HIS A 103 -6.25 3.44 -0.38
C HIS A 103 -5.70 4.07 0.90
N ILE A 104 -6.21 3.63 2.05
CA ILE A 104 -5.69 3.99 3.37
C ILE A 104 -4.67 2.95 3.82
N PHE A 105 -3.52 3.41 4.30
CA PHE A 105 -2.44 2.57 4.84
C PHE A 105 -1.75 3.29 6.01
N CYS A 106 -0.93 2.58 6.77
CA CYS A 106 -0.15 3.19 7.84
C CYS A 106 1.36 3.08 7.57
N VAL A 107 2.12 4.04 8.10
CA VAL A 107 3.58 3.96 8.23
C VAL A 107 3.90 3.79 9.71
N VAL A 108 4.34 2.61 10.10
CA VAL A 108 4.51 2.18 11.50
C VAL A 108 6.00 1.96 11.83
N PRO A 109 6.41 2.13 13.09
CA PRO A 109 7.79 1.85 13.49
C PRO A 109 8.11 0.34 13.44
N ASP A 110 9.36 0.02 13.09
CA ASP A 110 9.95 -1.33 13.22
C ASP A 110 9.88 -1.90 14.66
#